data_AF-A0ABD5HWA6-F1
#
_entry.id   AF-A0ABD5HWA6-F1
#
_cell.length_a   1.000
_cell.length_b   1.000
_cell.length_c   1.000
_cell.angle_alpha   90.00
_cell.angle_beta   90.00
_cell.angle_gamma   90.00
#
_symmetry.space_group_name_H-M   'P 1'
#
loop_
_entity.id
_entity.type
_entity.pdbx_description
1 polymer ?
#
loop_
_entity_poly.entity_id
_entity_poly.type
_entity_poly.pdbx_seq_one_letter_code
_entity_poly.pdbx_strand_id
1 'polypeptide(L)'
;MHIWTLTNWQKYYNLEDKSHRTGLRLKFDKDVDPEVRRAIKEFCKWLRQEYYFPIRVPIYVKSACKIKAMDGELVYGTFFEPFNRNDEPYIRISTGDYYETLKKNGKDDALGYYLVTIAHELTHYFQWINDINLTKIGYERQATTYSGYIIDEYKETREHP
;
A
#
# COMPACT_ATOMS: atom_id res chain seq x y z
N MET A 1 9.08 -5.52 17.52
CA MET A 1 9.62 -5.92 16.20
C MET A 1 8.68 -5.38 15.14
N HIS A 2 9.15 -4.51 14.26
CA HIS A 2 8.33 -3.83 13.26
C HIS A 2 8.34 -4.63 11.94
N ILE A 3 7.20 -5.15 11.47
CA ILE A 3 7.22 -6.09 10.32
C ILE A 3 7.72 -5.48 9.01
N TRP A 4 7.63 -4.15 8.85
CA TRP A 4 8.15 -3.44 7.68
C TRP A 4 9.69 -3.33 7.66
N THR A 5 10.37 -3.67 8.77
CA THR A 5 11.84 -3.63 8.87
C THR A 5 12.46 -5.03 8.94
N LEU A 6 11.65 -6.08 8.82
CA LEU A 6 12.14 -7.45 8.73
C LEU A 6 12.97 -7.66 7.46
N THR A 7 13.96 -8.54 7.58
CA THR A 7 14.93 -8.87 6.53
C THR A 7 14.88 -10.33 6.10
N ASN A 8 13.83 -11.08 6.48
CA ASN A 8 13.67 -12.48 6.08
C ASN A 8 13.70 -12.65 4.56
N TRP A 9 13.28 -11.63 3.82
CA TRP A 9 13.34 -11.58 2.35
C TRP A 9 14.76 -11.78 1.78
N GLN A 10 15.82 -11.50 2.54
CA GLN A 10 17.21 -11.66 2.08
C GLN A 10 17.56 -13.09 1.70
N LYS A 11 16.86 -14.09 2.28
CA LYS A 11 17.05 -15.51 1.91
C LYS A 11 16.49 -15.87 0.53
N TYR A 12 15.66 -14.99 -0.05
CA TYR A 12 14.94 -15.25 -1.30
C TYR A 12 15.44 -14.40 -2.47
N TYR A 13 16.01 -13.23 -2.23
CA TYR A 13 16.36 -12.28 -3.27
C TYR A 13 17.85 -11.98 -3.33
N ASN A 14 18.43 -12.10 -4.53
CA ASN A 14 19.76 -11.60 -4.82
C ASN A 14 19.66 -10.17 -5.37
N LEU A 15 20.00 -9.17 -4.54
CA LEU A 15 19.96 -7.75 -4.94
C LEU A 15 21.04 -7.37 -5.97
N GLU A 16 22.04 -8.22 -6.20
CA GLU A 16 23.10 -7.99 -7.20
C GLU A 16 22.66 -8.39 -8.62
N ASP A 17 21.56 -9.14 -8.75
CA ASP A 17 21.00 -9.47 -10.05
C ASP A 17 20.50 -8.20 -10.75
N LYS A 18 21.07 -7.90 -11.92
CA LYS A 18 20.72 -6.71 -12.72
C LYS A 18 19.27 -6.69 -13.17
N SER A 19 18.62 -7.85 -13.25
CA SER A 19 17.21 -7.98 -13.59
C SER A 19 16.29 -7.72 -12.39
N HIS A 20 16.82 -7.77 -11.17
CA HIS A 20 16.08 -7.57 -9.94
C HIS A 20 15.72 -6.09 -9.77
N ARG A 21 14.44 -5.82 -9.55
CA ARG A 21 13.92 -4.45 -9.44
C ARG A 21 13.39 -4.23 -8.04
N THR A 22 13.75 -3.11 -7.46
CA THR A 22 13.36 -2.70 -6.10
C THR A 22 12.50 -1.45 -6.12
N GLY A 23 11.90 -1.12 -4.97
CA GLY A 23 11.25 0.17 -4.74
C GLY A 23 9.73 0.20 -4.92
N LEU A 24 9.13 1.23 -4.35
CA LEU A 24 7.69 1.51 -4.47
C LEU A 24 7.41 2.36 -5.72
N ARG A 25 6.46 1.99 -6.58
CA ARG A 25 6.07 2.77 -7.78
C ARG A 25 4.61 3.18 -7.73
N LEU A 26 4.31 4.35 -8.28
CA LEU A 26 2.93 4.85 -8.40
C LEU A 26 2.54 4.90 -9.87
N LYS A 27 1.34 4.42 -10.20
CA LYS A 27 0.70 4.55 -11.51
C LYS A 27 -0.71 5.04 -11.29
N PHE A 28 -1.05 6.19 -11.83
CA PHE A 28 -2.36 6.79 -11.65
C PHE A 28 -3.14 6.74 -12.96
N ASP A 29 -4.43 6.45 -12.87
CA ASP A 29 -5.35 6.75 -13.96
C ASP A 29 -5.42 8.28 -14.18
N LYS A 30 -5.83 8.69 -15.38
CA LYS A 30 -5.86 10.10 -15.79
C LYS A 30 -6.79 10.93 -14.90
N ASP A 31 -7.94 10.35 -14.53
CA ASP A 31 -9.04 11.07 -13.87
C ASP A 31 -9.00 10.95 -12.34
N VAL A 32 -7.89 10.48 -11.75
CA VAL A 32 -7.69 10.55 -10.29
C VAL A 32 -7.56 12.00 -9.87
N ASP A 33 -8.36 12.41 -8.89
CA ASP A 33 -8.42 13.76 -8.35
C ASP A 33 -7.01 14.28 -7.98
N PRO A 34 -6.66 15.53 -8.35
CA PRO A 34 -5.34 16.09 -8.08
C PRO A 34 -4.93 16.10 -6.61
N GLU A 35 -5.88 16.30 -5.69
CA GLU A 35 -5.60 16.38 -4.26
C GLU A 35 -5.33 14.99 -3.67
N VAL A 36 -6.12 13.99 -4.08
CA VAL A 36 -5.85 12.58 -3.76
C VAL A 36 -4.48 12.15 -4.31
N ARG A 37 -4.16 12.55 -5.55
CA ARG A 37 -2.86 12.29 -6.17
C ARG A 37 -1.72 12.94 -5.39
N ARG A 38 -1.88 14.17 -4.91
CA ARG A 38 -0.88 14.89 -4.09
C ARG A 38 -0.63 14.13 -2.80
N ALA A 39 -1.68 13.84 -2.03
CA ALA A 39 -1.59 13.14 -0.74
C ALA A 39 -0.88 11.78 -0.88
N ILE A 40 -1.29 10.96 -1.85
CA ILE A 40 -0.68 9.64 -2.09
C ILE A 40 0.80 9.78 -2.49
N LYS A 41 1.14 10.76 -3.34
CA LYS A 41 2.54 11.00 -3.73
C LYS A 41 3.41 11.37 -2.55
N GLU A 42 2.94 12.27 -1.68
CA GLU A 42 3.66 12.69 -0.49
C GLU A 42 3.83 11.54 0.50
N PHE A 43 2.78 10.75 0.72
CA PHE A 43 2.84 9.56 1.55
C PHE A 43 3.85 8.54 1.03
N CYS A 44 3.73 8.16 -0.23
CA CYS A 44 4.65 7.20 -0.84
C CYS A 44 6.07 7.75 -1.02
N LYS A 45 6.27 9.08 -1.01
CA LYS A 45 7.61 9.69 -0.97
C LYS A 45 8.24 9.44 0.38
N TRP A 46 7.52 9.73 1.47
CA TRP A 46 7.97 9.45 2.83
C TRP A 46 8.25 7.95 3.05
N LEU A 47 7.33 7.06 2.62
CA LEU A 47 7.55 5.62 2.72
C LEU A 47 8.85 5.13 2.09
N ARG A 48 9.27 5.71 0.96
CA ARG A 48 10.53 5.35 0.28
C ARG A 48 11.78 5.84 1.02
N GLN A 49 11.63 6.81 1.92
CA GLN A 49 12.71 7.33 2.75
C GLN A 49 12.87 6.48 4.01
N GLU A 50 11.75 6.06 4.60
CA GLU A 50 11.76 5.32 5.88
C GLU A 50 11.91 3.80 5.71
N TYR A 51 11.36 3.21 4.64
CA TYR A 51 11.33 1.76 4.48
C TYR A 51 11.95 1.32 3.16
N TYR A 52 12.58 0.14 3.22
CA TYR A 52 13.15 -0.51 2.07
C TYR A 52 12.14 -1.45 1.41
N PHE A 53 12.07 -1.42 0.08
CA PHE A 53 11.18 -2.28 -0.72
C PHE A 53 12.03 -3.24 -1.56
N PRO A 54 12.26 -4.47 -1.07
CA PRO A 54 13.22 -5.38 -1.67
C PRO A 54 12.83 -5.88 -3.06
N ILE A 55 11.54 -6.00 -3.36
CA ILE A 55 11.04 -6.22 -4.72
C ILE A 55 10.13 -5.06 -5.10
N ARG A 56 10.16 -4.70 -6.38
CA ARG A 56 9.38 -3.56 -6.85
C ARG A 56 7.89 -3.85 -6.72
N VAL A 57 7.17 -2.94 -6.06
CA VAL A 57 5.72 -2.99 -5.90
C VAL A 57 5.08 -1.75 -6.53
N PRO A 58 4.38 -1.90 -7.67
CA PRO A 58 3.56 -0.83 -8.22
C PRO A 58 2.21 -0.72 -7.51
N ILE A 59 1.81 0.50 -7.13
CA ILE A 59 0.46 0.84 -6.73
C ILE A 59 -0.25 1.48 -7.92
N TYR A 60 -1.31 0.85 -8.38
CA TYR A 60 -2.23 1.37 -9.39
C TYR A 60 -3.39 2.11 -8.71
N VAL A 61 -3.40 3.43 -8.83
CA VAL A 61 -4.44 4.30 -8.28
C VAL A 61 -5.51 4.53 -9.34
N LYS A 62 -6.71 4.01 -9.07
CA LYS A 62 -7.83 3.92 -10.02
C LYS A 62 -8.87 5.01 -9.77
N SER A 63 -9.38 5.61 -10.84
CA SER A 63 -10.46 6.61 -10.75
C SER A 63 -11.86 6.01 -10.56
N ALA A 64 -11.99 4.68 -10.61
CA ALA A 64 -13.25 3.99 -10.30
C ALA A 64 -13.58 4.07 -8.80
N CYS A 65 -14.88 4.04 -8.44
CA CYS A 65 -15.32 4.04 -7.03
C CYS A 65 -14.96 2.75 -6.28
N LYS A 66 -14.93 1.62 -6.98
CA LYS A 66 -14.50 0.32 -6.47
C LYS A 66 -13.74 -0.44 -7.55
N ILE A 67 -12.92 -1.40 -7.13
CA ILE A 67 -12.21 -2.33 -8.01
C ILE A 67 -12.72 -3.75 -7.81
N LYS A 68 -12.72 -4.53 -8.89
CA LYS A 68 -13.06 -5.96 -8.84
C LYS A 68 -11.85 -6.77 -8.37
N ALA A 69 -11.99 -7.45 -7.24
CA ALA A 69 -11.03 -8.42 -6.73
C ALA A 69 -11.08 -9.73 -7.56
N MET A 70 -10.14 -10.65 -7.30
CA MET A 70 -10.03 -11.91 -8.07
C MET A 70 -11.21 -12.85 -7.84
N ASP A 71 -11.81 -12.82 -6.65
CA ASP A 71 -13.05 -13.53 -6.29
C ASP A 71 -14.33 -12.86 -6.85
N GLY A 72 -14.18 -11.69 -7.46
CA GLY A 72 -15.27 -10.92 -8.06
C GLY A 72 -15.91 -9.89 -7.14
N GLU A 73 -15.47 -9.78 -5.87
CA GLU A 73 -15.99 -8.77 -4.94
C GLU A 73 -15.55 -7.36 -5.33
N LEU A 74 -16.39 -6.37 -4.99
CA LEU A 74 -16.08 -4.95 -5.20
C LEU A 74 -15.49 -4.36 -3.93
N VAL A 75 -14.20 -4.06 -3.98
CA VAL A 75 -13.38 -3.62 -2.85
C VAL A 75 -12.69 -2.28 -3.13
N TYR A 76 -12.10 -1.68 -2.09
CA TYR A 76 -11.40 -0.40 -2.20
C TYR A 76 -9.88 -0.53 -2.38
N GLY A 77 -9.32 -1.67 -1.96
CA GLY A 77 -7.90 -2.01 -2.05
C GLY A 77 -7.72 -3.49 -2.38
N THR A 78 -6.66 -3.83 -3.10
CA THR A 78 -6.20 -5.21 -3.27
C THR A 78 -4.69 -5.26 -3.36
N PHE A 79 -4.09 -6.22 -2.69
CA PHE A 79 -2.74 -6.70 -2.91
C PHE A 79 -2.77 -7.99 -3.74
N PHE A 80 -2.00 -8.02 -4.82
CA PHE A 80 -1.76 -9.25 -5.58
C PHE A 80 -0.48 -9.91 -5.10
N GLU A 81 -0.65 -11.09 -4.54
CA GLU A 81 0.42 -11.97 -4.09
C GLU A 81 0.78 -12.97 -5.21
N PRO A 82 1.98 -12.90 -5.80
CA PRO A 82 2.38 -13.86 -6.81
C PRO A 82 2.85 -15.18 -6.19
N PHE A 83 2.55 -16.29 -6.87
CA PHE A 83 3.03 -17.62 -6.48
C PHE A 83 4.56 -17.74 -6.63
N ASN A 84 5.11 -17.20 -7.72
CA ASN A 84 6.55 -17.12 -7.91
C ASN A 84 7.08 -15.84 -7.27
N ARG A 85 8.02 -15.96 -6.33
CA ARG A 85 8.61 -14.82 -5.62
C ARG A 85 9.35 -13.84 -6.52
N ASN A 86 9.81 -14.29 -7.70
CA ASN A 86 10.48 -13.42 -8.67
C ASN A 86 9.51 -12.56 -9.50
N ASP A 87 8.21 -12.88 -9.48
CA ASP A 87 7.20 -12.05 -10.12
C ASP A 87 6.90 -10.83 -9.24
N GLU A 88 6.68 -9.68 -9.87
CA GLU A 88 6.37 -8.47 -9.11
C GLU A 88 4.95 -8.52 -8.55
N PRO A 89 4.77 -8.31 -7.22
CA PRO A 89 3.45 -8.05 -6.68
C PRO A 89 2.96 -6.69 -7.15
N TYR A 90 1.66 -6.43 -7.00
CA TYR A 90 1.13 -5.10 -7.20
C TYR A 90 -0.05 -4.82 -6.28
N ILE A 91 -0.31 -3.53 -6.08
CA ILE A 91 -1.46 -3.05 -5.32
C ILE A 91 -2.37 -2.29 -6.27
N ARG A 92 -3.68 -2.38 -6.05
CA ARG A 92 -4.66 -1.51 -6.69
C ARG A 92 -5.50 -0.85 -5.61
N ILE A 93 -5.77 0.44 -5.75
CA ILE A 93 -6.70 1.18 -4.89
C ILE A 93 -7.70 1.96 -5.74
N SER A 94 -8.94 2.06 -5.29
CA SER A 94 -9.98 2.91 -5.89
C SER A 94 -10.07 4.24 -5.17
N THR A 95 -10.23 5.33 -5.92
CA THR A 95 -10.37 6.69 -5.38
C THR A 95 -11.56 7.45 -5.97
N GLY A 96 -12.45 6.78 -6.72
CA GLY A 96 -13.59 7.43 -7.38
C GLY A 96 -14.67 7.92 -6.41
N ASP A 97 -14.61 7.51 -5.15
CA ASP A 97 -15.51 7.92 -4.07
C ASP A 97 -15.08 9.21 -3.35
N TYR A 98 -14.01 9.88 -3.80
CA TYR A 98 -13.40 11.01 -3.09
C TYR A 98 -14.39 12.14 -2.79
N TYR A 99 -15.22 12.55 -3.75
CA TYR A 99 -16.17 13.64 -3.50
C TYR A 99 -17.28 13.25 -2.51
N GLU A 100 -17.64 11.97 -2.42
CA GLU A 100 -18.61 11.47 -1.45
C GLU A 100 -18.00 11.46 -0.04
N THR A 101 -16.78 10.92 0.08
CA THR A 101 -16.05 10.87 1.36
C THR A 101 -15.68 12.27 1.85
N LEU A 102 -15.25 13.17 0.96
CA LEU A 102 -14.95 14.57 1.27
C LEU A 102 -16.16 15.28 1.88
N LYS A 103 -17.36 15.11 1.31
CA LYS A 103 -18.59 15.72 1.83
C LYS A 103 -19.01 15.15 3.17
N LYS A 104 -18.80 13.85 3.37
CA LYS A 104 -19.28 13.12 4.56
C LYS A 104 -18.36 13.31 5.77
N ASN A 105 -17.05 13.26 5.55
CA ASN A 105 -16.05 13.15 6.61
C ASN A 105 -15.09 14.35 6.64
N GLY A 106 -15.13 15.24 5.66
CA GLY A 106 -14.13 16.29 5.50
C GLY A 106 -12.87 15.81 4.78
N LYS A 107 -11.96 16.74 4.53
CA LYS A 107 -10.79 16.53 3.66
C LYS A 107 -9.78 15.56 4.28
N ASP A 108 -9.41 15.78 5.53
CA ASP A 108 -8.34 15.05 6.21
C ASP A 108 -8.70 13.57 6.34
N ASP A 109 -9.94 13.28 6.76
CA ASP A 109 -10.45 11.92 6.89
C ASP A 109 -10.59 11.24 5.52
N ALA A 110 -11.05 11.96 4.50
CA ALA A 110 -11.17 11.42 3.14
C ALA A 110 -9.81 11.06 2.54
N LEU A 111 -8.79 11.92 2.71
CA LEU A 111 -7.43 11.63 2.26
C LEU A 111 -6.79 10.52 3.10
N GLY A 112 -6.94 10.60 4.42
CA GLY A 112 -6.43 9.61 5.37
C GLY A 112 -6.92 8.20 5.09
N TYR A 113 -8.18 8.04 4.67
CA TYR A 113 -8.74 6.77 4.25
C TYR A 113 -7.92 6.07 3.15
N TYR A 114 -7.51 6.81 2.12
CA TYR A 114 -6.68 6.24 1.04
C TYR A 114 -5.28 5.89 1.51
N LEU A 115 -4.69 6.69 2.42
CA LEU A 115 -3.37 6.41 2.97
C LEU A 115 -3.39 5.16 3.85
N VAL A 116 -4.40 5.02 4.72
CA VAL A 116 -4.64 3.82 5.54
C VAL A 116 -4.81 2.60 4.64
N THR A 117 -5.61 2.70 3.57
CA THR A 117 -5.79 1.61 2.62
C THR A 117 -4.47 1.20 1.97
N ILE A 118 -3.65 2.15 1.52
CA ILE A 118 -2.31 1.85 0.99
C ILE A 118 -1.43 1.17 2.03
N ALA A 119 -1.43 1.65 3.28
CA ALA A 119 -0.63 1.06 4.36
C ALA A 119 -1.10 -0.36 4.72
N HIS A 120 -2.40 -0.63 4.67
CA HIS A 120 -2.96 -1.98 4.84
C HIS A 120 -2.43 -2.93 3.77
N GLU A 121 -2.57 -2.58 2.49
CA GLU A 121 -2.11 -3.41 1.38
C GLU A 121 -0.58 -3.56 1.33
N LEU A 122 0.17 -2.52 1.71
CA LEU A 122 1.62 -2.62 1.86
C LEU A 122 2.03 -3.48 3.04
N THR A 123 1.20 -3.58 4.08
CA THR A 123 1.46 -4.53 5.16
C THR A 123 1.35 -5.97 4.64
N HIS A 124 0.36 -6.28 3.79
CA HIS A 124 0.31 -7.58 3.12
C HIS A 124 1.56 -7.86 2.29
N TYR A 125 2.09 -6.85 1.59
CA TYR A 125 3.38 -6.96 0.91
C TYR A 125 4.53 -7.34 1.87
N PHE A 126 4.65 -6.67 3.02
CA PHE A 126 5.71 -6.97 3.99
C PHE A 126 5.53 -8.31 4.69
N GLN A 127 4.29 -8.75 4.90
CA GLN A 127 3.98 -10.08 5.40
C GLN A 127 4.42 -11.16 4.40
N TRP A 128 4.04 -11.00 3.13
CA TRP A 128 4.36 -11.94 2.06
C TRP A 128 5.87 -12.07 1.82
N ILE A 129 6.55 -10.93 1.70
CA ILE A 129 7.97 -10.91 1.36
C ILE A 129 8.84 -11.48 2.49
N ASN A 130 8.37 -11.38 3.73
CA ASN A 130 9.04 -11.92 4.92
C ASN A 130 8.53 -13.28 5.37
N ASP A 131 7.62 -13.90 4.60
CA ASP A 131 7.12 -15.25 4.84
C ASP A 131 6.46 -15.41 6.22
N ILE A 132 5.65 -14.40 6.60
CA ILE A 132 4.94 -14.38 7.87
C ILE A 132 3.78 -15.39 7.82
N ASN A 133 3.86 -16.40 8.67
CA ASN A 133 2.84 -17.45 8.78
C ASN A 133 1.81 -17.10 9.86
N LEU A 134 0.61 -16.72 9.44
CA LEU A 134 -0.54 -16.46 10.30
C LEU A 134 -1.80 -17.13 9.73
N THR A 135 -2.84 -17.25 10.56
CA THR A 135 -4.19 -17.55 10.04
C THR A 135 -4.68 -16.38 9.17
N LYS A 136 -5.62 -16.63 8.25
CA LYS A 136 -6.23 -15.56 7.43
C LYS A 136 -6.69 -14.37 8.27
N ILE A 137 -7.36 -14.64 9.40
CA ILE A 137 -7.83 -13.60 10.34
C ILE A 137 -6.65 -12.87 10.99
N GLY A 138 -5.59 -13.60 11.38
CA GLY A 138 -4.39 -12.99 11.94
C GLY A 138 -3.67 -12.07 10.95
N TYR A 139 -3.64 -12.46 9.68
CA TYR A 139 -3.04 -11.71 8.57
C TYR A 139 -3.74 -10.35 8.39
N GLU A 140 -5.07 -10.36 8.30
CA GLU A 140 -5.89 -9.14 8.20
C GLU A 140 -5.83 -8.25 9.44
N ARG A 141 -5.84 -8.85 10.64
CA ARG A 141 -5.72 -8.09 11.90
C ARG A 141 -4.38 -7.39 11.99
N GLN A 142 -3.29 -8.08 11.64
CA GLN A 142 -1.97 -7.47 11.64
C GLN A 142 -1.87 -6.35 10.60
N ALA A 143 -2.43 -6.54 9.39
CA ALA A 143 -2.48 -5.48 8.38
C ALA A 143 -3.26 -4.24 8.85
N THR A 144 -4.43 -4.46 9.46
CA THR A 144 -5.23 -3.38 10.06
C THR A 144 -4.45 -2.63 11.13
N THR A 145 -3.84 -3.35 12.08
CA THR A 145 -3.08 -2.73 13.18
C THR A 145 -1.88 -1.94 12.66
N TYR A 146 -1.09 -2.51 11.76
CA TYR A 146 0.09 -1.82 11.21
C TYR A 146 -0.29 -0.63 10.34
N SER A 147 -1.42 -0.69 9.61
CA SER A 147 -1.88 0.49 8.86
C SER A 147 -2.06 1.71 9.77
N GLY A 148 -2.53 1.52 11.01
CA GLY A 148 -2.62 2.58 12.02
C GLY A 148 -1.24 3.11 12.42
N TYR A 149 -0.32 2.22 12.78
CA TYR A 149 1.04 2.60 13.19
C TYR A 149 1.78 3.41 12.12
N ILE A 150 1.70 2.98 10.86
CA ILE A 150 2.35 3.67 9.74
C ILE A 150 1.76 5.07 9.52
N ILE A 151 0.45 5.22 9.71
CA ILE A 151 -0.20 6.51 9.58
C ILE A 151 0.15 7.43 10.75
N ASP A 152 0.28 6.90 11.96
CA ASP A 152 0.70 7.68 13.11
C ASP A 152 2.16 8.14 12.97
N GLU A 153 3.08 7.25 12.53
CA GLU A 153 4.46 7.62 12.18
C GLU A 153 4.51 8.70 11.07
N TYR A 154 3.66 8.58 10.05
CA TYR A 154 3.58 9.58 8.99
C TYR A 154 3.11 10.95 9.47
N LYS A 155 2.14 10.98 10.40
CA LYS A 155 1.60 12.22 10.99
C LYS A 155 2.65 12.94 11.84
N GLU A 156 3.57 12.23 12.49
CA GLU A 156 4.66 12.87 13.24
C GLU A 156 5.62 13.69 12.35
N THR A 157 5.60 13.44 11.03
CA THR A 157 6.50 14.13 10.07
C THR A 157 5.92 15.40 9.44
N ARG A 158 4.66 15.73 9.71
CA ARG A 158 3.95 16.85 9.04
C ARG A 158 2.75 17.35 9.84
N GLU A 159 2.38 18.60 9.65
CA GLU A 159 1.03 19.05 10.02
C GLU A 159 -0.01 18.38 9.10
N HIS A 160 -1.20 18.11 9.64
CA HIS A 160 -2.26 17.36 8.94
C HIS A 160 -2.63 17.99 7.56
N PRO A 161 -3.01 17.19 6.54
CA PRO A 161 -3.27 17.64 5.15
C PRO A 161 -4.35 18.70 4.94
#